data_AF-W1XQ12-F1
#
_entry.id   AF-W1XQ12-F1
#
_cell.length_a   1.000
_cell.length_b   1.000
_cell.length_c   1.000
_cell.angle_alpha   90.00
_cell.angle_beta   90.00
_cell.angle_gamma   90.00
#
_symmetry.space_group_name_H-M   'P 1'
#
loop_
_entity.id
_entity.type
_entity.pdbx_description
1 polymer ?
#
loop_
_entity_poly.entity_id
_entity_poly.type
_entity_poly.pdbx_seq_one_letter_code
_entity_poly.pdbx_strand_id
1 'polypeptide(L)'
;LGLDYPGGPLLSKMAAQGTAGRFVFPRPMTDRPGLDFSFSGLKTFAANTIRDNGTDDQTRADIARAFEDAVVDTLMIKCKRALDQTGFKRLVM
;
A
#
# COMPACT_ATOMS: atom_id res chain seq x y z
N LEU A 1 -13.37 -1.93 -4.72
CA LEU A 1 -13.44 -0.49 -4.36
C LEU A 1 -14.45 0.27 -5.21
N GLY A 2 -14.72 -0.13 -6.47
CA GLY A 2 -15.78 0.51 -7.27
C GLY A 2 -15.44 1.94 -7.70
N LEU A 3 -14.15 2.21 -7.93
CA LEU A 3 -13.64 3.52 -8.32
C LEU A 3 -13.50 3.59 -9.84
N ASP A 4 -13.80 4.76 -10.40
CA ASP A 4 -13.55 5.05 -11.81
C ASP A 4 -12.06 5.03 -12.13
N TYR A 5 -11.75 4.76 -13.39
CA TYR A 5 -10.36 4.74 -13.87
C TYR A 5 -9.95 6.12 -14.42
N PRO A 6 -8.79 6.68 -14.03
CA PRO A 6 -7.76 6.12 -13.14
C PRO A 6 -8.08 6.30 -11.64
N GLY A 7 -8.06 5.20 -10.89
CA GLY A 7 -8.57 5.16 -9.51
C GLY A 7 -7.61 5.62 -8.42
N GLY A 8 -6.36 5.99 -8.74
CA GLY A 8 -5.33 6.34 -7.75
C GLY A 8 -5.73 7.50 -6.82
N PRO A 9 -6.04 8.70 -7.34
CA PRO A 9 -6.47 9.83 -6.51
C PRO A 9 -7.74 9.56 -5.71
N LEU A 10 -8.67 8.78 -6.28
CA LEU A 10 -9.91 8.41 -5.60
C LEU A 10 -9.65 7.41 -4.46
N LEU A 11 -8.73 6.48 -4.65
CA LEU A 11 -8.30 5.52 -3.62
C LEU A 11 -7.69 6.27 -2.44
N SER A 12 -6.82 7.26 -2.70
CA SER A 12 -6.19 8.05 -1.64
C SER A 12 -7.21 8.90 -0.87
N LYS A 13 -8.17 9.53 -1.57
CA LYS A 13 -9.30 10.21 -0.91
C LYS A 13 -10.12 9.28 -0.02
N MET A 14 -10.35 8.05 -0.47
CA MET A 14 -11.07 7.03 0.29
C MET A 14 -10.24 6.54 1.49
N ALA A 15 -8.94 6.32 1.31
CA ALA A 15 -7.99 5.92 2.35
C ALA A 15 -7.93 6.93 3.51
N ALA A 16 -8.03 8.23 3.21
CA ALA A 16 -8.06 9.28 4.22
C ALA A 16 -9.25 9.16 5.21
N GLN A 17 -10.32 8.47 4.81
CA GLN A 17 -11.50 8.20 5.64
C GLN A 17 -11.43 6.84 6.36
N GLY A 18 -10.38 6.05 6.10
CA GLY A 18 -10.21 4.72 6.68
C GLY A 18 -9.66 4.75 8.11
N THR A 19 -9.89 3.69 8.86
CA THR A 19 -9.36 3.43 10.20
C THR A 19 -8.00 2.76 10.11
N ALA A 20 -6.98 3.40 10.69
CA ALA A 20 -5.62 2.87 10.70
C ALA A 20 -5.55 1.50 11.39
N GLY A 21 -4.84 0.54 10.80
CA GLY A 21 -4.55 -0.74 11.43
C GLY A 21 -5.70 -1.74 11.50
N ARG A 22 -6.92 -1.41 11.02
CA ARG A 22 -8.02 -2.39 10.92
C ARG A 22 -7.66 -3.56 10.02
N PHE A 23 -7.00 -3.28 8.90
CA PHE A 23 -6.43 -4.28 8.00
C PHE A 23 -4.93 -4.06 7.87
N VAL A 24 -4.17 -5.15 7.80
CA VAL A 24 -2.71 -5.11 7.65
C VAL A 24 -2.32 -5.88 6.41
N PHE A 25 -1.84 -5.15 5.41
CA PHE A 25 -1.40 -5.72 4.14
C PHE A 25 0.09 -6.10 4.23
N PRO A 26 0.54 -7.13 3.50
CA PRO A 26 1.96 -7.47 3.47
C PRO A 26 2.77 -6.32 2.87
N ARG A 27 4.03 -6.17 3.24
CA ARG A 27 5.00 -5.28 2.57
C ARG A 27 5.88 -6.17 1.68
N PRO A 28 5.60 -6.30 0.37
CA PRO A 28 6.25 -7.33 -0.43
C PRO A 28 7.74 -7.04 -0.61
N MET A 29 8.54 -8.11 -0.61
CA MET A 29 9.99 -8.04 -0.85
C MET A 29 10.78 -7.20 0.18
N THR A 30 10.21 -6.94 1.36
CA THR A 30 10.91 -6.28 2.48
C THR A 30 11.52 -7.27 3.46
N ASP A 31 11.19 -8.55 3.37
CA ASP A 31 11.75 -9.65 4.16
C ASP A 31 13.14 -10.11 3.69
N ARG A 32 13.51 -9.76 2.46
CA ARG A 32 14.77 -10.15 1.81
C ARG A 32 15.60 -8.92 1.41
N PRO A 33 16.94 -9.06 1.24
CA PRO A 33 17.78 -7.98 0.71
C PRO A 33 17.40 -7.62 -0.73
N GLY A 34 17.85 -6.44 -1.19
CA GLY A 34 17.62 -5.95 -2.56
C GLY A 34 16.60 -4.82 -2.65
N LEU A 35 16.60 -4.17 -3.82
CA LEU A 35 15.84 -2.95 -4.12
C LEU A 35 14.67 -3.17 -5.08
N ASP A 36 14.45 -4.39 -5.54
CA ASP A 36 13.33 -4.72 -6.42
C ASP A 36 11.97 -4.58 -5.71
N PHE A 37 10.95 -4.29 -6.52
CA PHE A 37 9.57 -4.07 -6.09
C PHE A 37 8.64 -5.15 -6.64
N SER A 38 7.58 -5.45 -5.89
CA SER A 38 6.45 -6.25 -6.37
C SER A 38 5.16 -5.78 -5.71
N PHE A 39 4.19 -5.35 -6.50
CA PHE A 39 2.90 -4.87 -6.01
C PHE A 39 1.71 -5.71 -6.50
N SER A 40 1.94 -6.67 -7.42
CA SER A 40 0.88 -7.53 -7.94
C SER A 40 0.18 -8.34 -6.85
N GLY A 41 0.94 -8.82 -5.85
CA GLY A 41 0.41 -9.53 -4.69
C GLY A 41 -0.56 -8.68 -3.84
N LEU A 42 -0.35 -7.36 -3.77
CA LEU A 42 -1.25 -6.45 -3.03
C LEU A 42 -2.62 -6.34 -3.67
N LYS A 43 -2.69 -6.40 -5.01
CA LYS A 43 -3.98 -6.40 -5.73
C LYS A 43 -4.80 -7.64 -5.39
N THR A 44 -4.15 -8.81 -5.39
CA THR A 44 -4.81 -10.08 -5.02
C THR A 44 -5.24 -10.06 -3.57
N PHE A 45 -4.39 -9.56 -2.66
CA PHE A 45 -4.72 -9.40 -1.25
C PHE A 45 -5.94 -8.48 -1.07
N ALA A 46 -5.95 -7.31 -1.71
CA ALA A 46 -7.08 -6.38 -1.67
C ALA A 46 -8.39 -7.02 -2.15
N ALA A 47 -8.35 -7.74 -3.28
CA ALA A 47 -9.52 -8.40 -3.84
C ALA A 47 -10.11 -9.44 -2.86
N ASN A 48 -9.25 -10.23 -2.21
CA ASN A 48 -9.65 -11.19 -1.19
C ASN A 48 -10.22 -10.49 0.05
N THR A 49 -9.55 -9.46 0.57
CA THR A 49 -10.04 -8.72 1.76
C THR A 49 -11.42 -8.11 1.52
N ILE A 50 -11.67 -7.55 0.33
CA ILE A 50 -13.00 -7.01 -0.05
C ILE A 50 -14.05 -8.11 -0.09
N ARG A 51 -13.72 -9.27 -0.69
CA ARG A 51 -14.64 -10.40 -0.78
C ARG A 51 -15.01 -10.93 0.62
N ASP A 52 -14.06 -10.96 1.53
CA ASP A 52 -14.20 -11.65 2.82
C ASP A 52 -14.78 -10.75 3.94
N ASN A 53 -14.79 -9.41 3.78
CA ASN A 53 -15.21 -8.46 4.84
C ASN A 53 -16.46 -7.62 4.51
N GLY A 54 -17.02 -7.77 3.30
CA GLY A 54 -18.17 -6.99 2.86
C GLY A 54 -17.79 -5.71 2.11
N THR A 55 -18.81 -4.99 1.67
CA THR A 55 -18.67 -3.91 0.68
C THR A 55 -19.23 -2.57 1.13
N ASP A 56 -19.48 -2.38 2.42
CA ASP A 56 -19.86 -1.09 2.99
C ASP A 56 -18.74 -0.05 2.83
N ASP A 57 -19.13 1.23 2.86
CA ASP A 57 -18.23 2.33 2.53
C ASP A 57 -17.06 2.44 3.52
N GLN A 58 -17.30 2.19 4.81
CA GLN A 58 -16.24 2.26 5.82
C GLN A 58 -15.23 1.11 5.64
N THR A 59 -15.70 -0.12 5.42
CA THR A 59 -14.82 -1.25 5.12
C THR A 59 -14.00 -1.03 3.85
N ARG A 60 -14.59 -0.43 2.80
CA ARG A 60 -13.84 -0.05 1.60
C ARG A 60 -12.76 0.99 1.90
N ALA A 61 -13.07 1.99 2.73
CA ALA A 61 -12.11 3.01 3.15
C ALA A 61 -10.97 2.43 3.97
N ASP A 62 -11.27 1.51 4.89
CA ASP A 62 -10.28 0.85 5.73
C ASP A 62 -9.35 -0.05 4.89
N ILE A 63 -9.90 -0.74 3.88
CA ILE A 63 -9.11 -1.52 2.91
C ILE A 63 -8.24 -0.60 2.05
N ALA A 64 -8.80 0.51 1.55
CA ALA A 64 -8.03 1.50 0.77
C ALA A 64 -6.86 2.07 1.58
N ARG A 65 -7.10 2.38 2.86
CA ARG A 65 -6.06 2.84 3.80
C ARG A 65 -4.97 1.80 4.00
N ALA A 66 -5.34 0.57 4.32
CA ALA A 66 -4.36 -0.50 4.53
C ALA A 66 -3.52 -0.80 3.28
N PHE A 67 -4.13 -0.69 2.09
CA PHE A 67 -3.42 -0.81 0.82
C PHE A 67 -2.44 0.36 0.61
N GLU A 68 -2.90 1.61 0.81
CA GLU A 68 -2.04 2.80 0.68
C GLU A 68 -0.86 2.74 1.65
N ASP A 69 -1.12 2.45 2.92
CA ASP A 69 -0.09 2.29 3.96
C ASP A 69 0.96 1.24 3.54
N ALA A 70 0.54 0.10 2.98
CA ALA A 70 1.47 -0.94 2.56
C ALA A 70 2.33 -0.55 1.35
N VAL A 71 1.77 0.18 0.39
CA VAL A 71 2.52 0.69 -0.75
C VAL A 71 3.54 1.73 -0.30
N VAL A 72 3.11 2.71 0.50
CA VAL A 72 3.97 3.78 1.02
C VAL A 72 5.10 3.22 1.87
N ASP A 73 4.80 2.29 2.78
CA ASP A 73 5.83 1.64 3.61
C ASP A 73 6.85 0.86 2.78
N THR A 74 6.37 0.13 1.76
CA THR A 74 7.27 -0.64 0.88
C THR A 74 8.23 0.30 0.14
N LEU A 75 7.71 1.43 -0.39
CA LEU A 75 8.53 2.46 -1.01
C LEU A 75 9.55 3.03 -0.02
N MET A 76 9.11 3.42 1.18
CA MET A 76 9.97 4.01 2.20
C MET A 76 11.11 3.06 2.63
N ILE A 77 10.80 1.78 2.84
CA ILE A 77 11.81 0.75 3.19
C ILE A 77 12.85 0.62 2.08
N LYS A 78 12.42 0.60 0.82
CA LYS A 78 13.32 0.42 -0.33
C LYS A 78 14.16 1.67 -0.58
N CYS A 79 13.58 2.86 -0.46
CA CYS A 79 14.32 4.13 -0.52
C CYS A 79 15.36 4.23 0.59
N LYS A 80 15.01 3.87 1.83
CA LYS A 80 15.96 3.84 2.96
C LYS A 80 17.12 2.90 2.68
N ARG A 81 16.85 1.67 2.22
CA ARG A 81 17.90 0.71 1.83
C ARG A 81 18.79 1.25 0.72
N ALA A 82 18.24 1.94 -0.28
CA ALA A 82 19.02 2.53 -1.35
C ALA A 82 19.95 3.64 -0.84
N LEU A 83 19.46 4.49 0.08
CA LEU A 83 20.29 5.51 0.73
C LEU A 83 21.41 4.86 1.57
N ASP A 84 21.10 3.83 2.34
CA ASP A 84 22.08 3.11 3.16
C ASP A 84 23.17 2.45 2.30
N GLN A 85 22.79 1.88 1.13
CA GLN A 85 23.73 1.24 0.20
C GLN A 85 24.60 2.23 -0.57
N THR A 86 24.08 3.42 -0.88
CA THR A 86 24.81 4.42 -1.69
C THR A 86 25.57 5.45 -0.84
N GLY A 87 25.22 5.60 0.44
CA GLY A 87 25.72 6.65 1.32
C GLY A 87 25.19 8.05 0.97
N PHE A 88 24.20 8.16 0.07
CA PHE A 88 23.61 9.43 -0.29
C PHE A 88 22.73 9.98 0.84
N LYS A 89 22.68 11.31 0.94
CA LYS A 89 21.90 12.04 1.95
C LYS A 89 20.67 12.76 1.37
N ARG A 90 20.38 12.54 0.08
CA ARG A 90 19.27 13.18 -0.62
C ARG A 90 18.43 12.14 -1.34
N LEU A 91 17.12 12.23 -1.15
CA LEU A 91 16.10 11.43 -1.84
C LEU A 91 15.18 12.39 -2.58
N VAL A 92 14.86 12.07 -3.84
CA VAL A 92 13.88 12.80 -4.65
C VAL A 92 12.76 11.81 -4.97
N MET A 93 11.50 12.24 -4.77
CA MET A 93 10.29 11.45 -5.05
C MET A 93 9.44 12.12 -6.10
#